data_AF-X1N7P1-F1
#
_entry.id   AF-X1N7P1-F1
#
_cell.length_a   1.000
_cell.length_b   1.000
_cell.length_c   1.000
_cell.angle_alpha   90.00
_cell.angle_beta   90.00
_cell.angle_gamma   90.00
#
_symmetry.space_group_name_H-M   'P 1'
#
loop_
_entity.id
_entity.type
_entity.pdbx_description
1 polymer ?
#
loop_
_entity_poly.entity_id
_entity_poly.type
_entity_poly.pdbx_seq_one_letter_code
_entity_poly.pdbx_strand_id
1 'polypeptide(L)'
;AMVLKAILPETNGVMIVNREFTEMTPVGMAFSTMAGTVGGGVQTPGFIGMGKVYITSEKFISADGGIRRVVWMPQGLKEEIKERLEKRLAEIGEPELMDKIATEKDAVTSEDLVKFFTTIPFTR
;
A
#
# COMPACT_ATOMS: atom_id res chain seq x y z
N ALA A 1 -11.99 -9.51 -3.19
CA ALA A 1 -11.57 -9.31 -1.79
C ALA A 1 -11.44 -7.82 -1.50
N MET A 2 -11.82 -7.41 -0.29
CA MET A 2 -11.72 -6.03 0.21
C MET A 2 -10.27 -5.72 0.60
N VAL A 3 -9.82 -4.52 0.30
CA VAL A 3 -8.55 -3.96 0.77
C VAL A 3 -8.79 -2.60 1.42
N LEU A 4 -7.91 -2.23 2.35
CA LEU A 4 -7.88 -0.93 2.99
C LEU A 4 -6.61 -0.20 2.59
N LYS A 5 -6.77 1.07 2.22
CA LYS A 5 -5.66 2.02 2.08
C LYS A 5 -5.51 2.79 3.39
N ALA A 6 -4.27 3.03 3.84
CA ALA A 6 -3.96 3.91 4.96
C ALA A 6 -2.80 4.86 4.59
N ILE A 7 -2.76 6.06 5.17
CA ILE A 7 -1.66 7.03 4.96
C ILE A 7 -0.50 6.66 5.90
N LEU A 8 0.72 6.75 5.38
CA LEU A 8 1.97 6.69 6.15
C LEU A 8 2.67 8.04 6.04
N PRO A 9 2.45 8.96 7.00
CA PRO A 9 3.01 10.32 6.95
C PRO A 9 4.54 10.35 6.84
N GLU A 10 5.22 9.43 7.52
CA GLU A 10 6.68 9.37 7.64
C GLU A 10 7.38 9.08 6.31
N THR A 11 6.68 8.42 5.39
CA THR A 11 7.18 8.07 4.04
C THR A 11 6.58 8.95 2.95
N ASN A 12 5.68 9.88 3.32
CA ASN A 12 4.79 10.58 2.40
C ASN A 12 4.05 9.61 1.46
N GLY A 13 3.79 8.38 1.92
CA GLY A 13 3.24 7.29 1.13
C GLY A 13 1.91 6.79 1.66
N VAL A 14 1.44 5.71 1.04
CA VAL A 14 0.26 4.96 1.48
C VAL A 14 0.59 3.48 1.52
N MET A 15 -0.02 2.76 2.45
CA MET A 15 0.00 1.31 2.46
C MET A 15 -1.35 0.74 2.03
N ILE A 16 -1.33 -0.46 1.46
CA ILE A 16 -2.51 -1.24 1.11
C ILE A 16 -2.46 -2.56 1.85
N VAL A 17 -3.54 -2.93 2.52
CA VAL A 17 -3.66 -4.21 3.24
C VAL A 17 -4.96 -4.90 2.89
N ASN A 18 -4.91 -6.20 2.63
CA ASN A 18 -6.06 -7.05 2.33
C ASN A 18 -6.54 -7.80 3.58
N ARG A 19 -7.80 -8.23 3.56
CA ARG A 19 -8.45 -8.92 4.68
C ARG A 19 -7.72 -10.20 5.13
N GLU A 20 -7.05 -10.87 4.20
CA GLU A 20 -6.37 -12.13 4.46
C GLU A 20 -5.05 -11.95 5.24
N PHE A 21 -4.52 -10.71 5.33
CA PHE A 21 -3.34 -10.42 6.15
C PHE A 21 -3.73 -10.12 7.60
N THR A 22 -3.26 -10.97 8.53
CA THR A 22 -3.67 -10.91 9.95
C THR A 22 -2.62 -10.33 10.89
N GLU A 23 -1.43 -10.01 10.39
CA GLU A 23 -0.32 -9.53 11.20
C GLU A 23 -0.34 -8.00 11.36
N MET A 24 0.68 -7.48 12.05
CA MET A 24 0.88 -6.05 12.22
C MET A 24 1.31 -5.40 10.92
N THR A 25 0.87 -4.15 10.74
CA THR A 25 1.24 -3.33 9.59
C THR A 25 2.00 -2.10 10.06
N PRO A 26 2.70 -1.38 9.15
CA PRO A 26 3.46 -0.19 9.52
C PRO A 26 2.67 0.96 10.15
N VAL A 27 1.33 0.97 10.03
CA VAL A 27 0.47 1.93 10.77
C VAL A 27 0.21 1.53 12.23
N GLY A 28 0.85 0.47 12.72
CA GLY A 28 0.77 0.05 14.12
C GLY A 28 -0.50 -0.72 14.49
N MET A 29 -1.19 -1.33 13.53
CA MET A 29 -2.38 -2.15 13.78
C MET A 29 -2.63 -3.18 12.65
N ALA A 30 -3.42 -4.21 12.95
CA ALA A 30 -3.83 -5.23 11.98
C ALA A 30 -5.05 -4.80 11.14
N PHE A 31 -5.34 -5.54 10.05
CA PHE A 31 -6.50 -5.30 9.18
C PHE A 31 -7.82 -5.24 9.94
N SER A 32 -8.07 -6.18 10.87
CA SER A 32 -9.33 -6.26 11.61
C SER A 32 -9.62 -4.99 12.42
N THR A 33 -8.58 -4.44 13.07
CA THR A 33 -8.66 -3.19 13.82
C THR A 33 -8.98 -2.02 12.90
N MET A 34 -8.29 -1.91 11.75
CA MET A 34 -8.58 -0.87 10.75
C MET A 34 -9.99 -1.00 10.16
N ALA A 35 -10.43 -2.23 9.86
CA ALA A 35 -11.77 -2.46 9.35
C ALA A 35 -12.84 -2.07 10.37
N GLY A 36 -12.56 -2.24 11.67
CA GLY A 36 -13.42 -1.77 12.76
C GLY A 36 -13.56 -0.25 12.81
N THR A 37 -12.50 0.51 12.47
CA THR A 37 -12.54 1.99 12.46
C THR A 37 -13.16 2.56 11.19
N VAL A 38 -13.17 1.82 10.09
CA VAL A 38 -13.79 2.22 8.79
C VAL A 38 -15.22 1.68 8.66
N GLY A 39 -15.58 0.65 9.43
CA GLY A 39 -16.90 0.03 9.43
C GLY A 39 -17.99 0.94 10.02
N GLY A 40 -19.25 0.65 9.69
CA GLY A 40 -20.42 1.36 10.24
C GLY A 40 -20.86 2.61 9.47
N GLY A 41 -20.34 2.83 8.26
CA GLY A 41 -20.74 3.97 7.40
C GLY A 41 -20.04 5.29 7.74
N VAL A 42 -19.11 5.27 8.70
CA VAL A 42 -18.28 6.42 9.06
C VAL A 42 -17.07 6.47 8.14
N GLN A 43 -16.88 7.60 7.44
CA GLN A 43 -15.66 7.83 6.68
C GLN A 43 -14.55 8.27 7.65
N THR A 44 -13.52 7.44 7.79
CA THR A 44 -12.34 7.79 8.58
C THR A 44 -11.30 8.43 7.65
N PRO A 45 -10.92 9.71 7.85
CA PRO A 45 -9.94 10.38 7.01
C PRO A 45 -8.65 9.56 6.88
N GLY A 46 -8.15 9.44 5.65
CA GLY A 46 -6.95 8.66 5.36
C GLY A 46 -7.18 7.18 5.10
N PHE A 47 -8.34 6.62 5.48
CA PHE A 47 -8.72 5.24 5.22
C PHE A 47 -9.77 5.11 4.11
N ILE A 48 -9.52 4.23 3.14
CA ILE A 48 -10.46 3.95 2.06
C ILE A 48 -10.57 2.44 1.86
N GLY A 49 -11.79 1.91 1.97
CA GLY A 49 -12.13 0.54 1.59
C GLY A 49 -12.41 0.44 0.10
N MET A 50 -11.79 -0.52 -0.57
CA MET A 50 -11.90 -0.69 -2.02
C MET A 50 -11.74 -2.15 -2.44
N GLY A 51 -12.14 -2.46 -3.67
CA GLY A 51 -11.90 -3.77 -4.26
C GLY A 51 -10.45 -3.92 -4.71
N LYS A 52 -9.86 -5.10 -4.52
CA LYS A 52 -8.47 -5.42 -4.94
C LYS A 52 -8.14 -5.02 -6.38
N VAL A 53 -9.07 -5.23 -7.31
CA VAL A 53 -8.89 -4.88 -8.74
C VAL A 53 -8.67 -3.37 -8.96
N TYR A 54 -9.17 -2.54 -8.04
CA TYR A 54 -9.02 -1.10 -8.14
C TYR A 54 -7.59 -0.62 -7.92
N ILE A 55 -6.72 -1.39 -7.24
CA ILE A 55 -5.31 -1.01 -6.97
C ILE A 55 -4.57 -0.71 -8.28
N THR A 56 -4.77 -1.52 -9.31
CA THR A 56 -4.05 -1.41 -10.59
C THR A 56 -4.80 -0.58 -11.63
N SER A 57 -5.85 0.16 -11.23
CA SER A 57 -6.62 1.03 -12.12
C SER A 57 -5.95 2.39 -12.28
N GLU A 58 -6.15 3.04 -13.43
CA GLU A 58 -5.77 4.45 -13.64
C GLU A 58 -6.41 5.41 -12.64
N LYS A 59 -7.61 5.07 -12.14
CA LYS A 59 -8.36 5.91 -11.20
C LYS A 59 -7.94 5.70 -9.75
N PHE A 60 -7.10 4.69 -9.48
CA PHE A 60 -6.63 4.38 -8.14
C PHE A 60 -6.03 5.63 -7.50
N ILE A 61 -6.69 6.19 -6.48
CA ILE A 61 -6.29 7.41 -5.76
C ILE A 61 -5.64 8.48 -6.66
N SER A 62 -6.18 8.71 -7.86
CA SER A 62 -5.53 9.52 -8.89
C SER A 62 -5.35 10.99 -8.45
N ALA A 63 -6.27 11.50 -7.63
CA ALA A 63 -6.14 12.81 -7.00
C ALA A 63 -4.99 12.91 -5.98
N ASP A 64 -4.55 11.78 -5.41
CA ASP A 64 -3.50 11.73 -4.37
C ASP A 64 -2.13 11.33 -4.94
N GLY A 65 -2.00 11.14 -6.26
CA GLY A 65 -0.76 10.74 -6.92
C GLY A 65 -0.71 9.26 -7.36
N GLY A 66 -1.81 8.53 -7.21
CA GLY A 66 -1.95 7.21 -7.80
C GLY A 66 -1.08 6.12 -7.19
N ILE A 67 -0.79 5.09 -7.99
CA ILE A 67 0.03 3.94 -7.58
C ILE A 67 1.44 4.34 -7.12
N ARG A 68 1.95 5.50 -7.55
CA ARG A 68 3.25 6.05 -7.15
C ARG A 68 3.37 6.34 -5.65
N ARG A 69 2.23 6.49 -4.96
CA ARG A 69 2.20 6.68 -3.50
C ARG A 69 2.31 5.38 -2.72
N VAL A 70 2.14 4.22 -3.36
CA VAL A 70 2.14 2.96 -2.63
C VAL A 70 3.56 2.59 -2.23
N VAL A 71 3.79 2.48 -0.92
CA VAL A 71 5.11 2.19 -0.35
C VAL A 71 5.15 0.84 0.35
N TRP A 72 3.99 0.25 0.66
CA TRP A 72 3.91 -1.03 1.36
C TRP A 72 2.64 -1.81 1.01
N MET A 73 2.77 -3.13 0.85
CA MET A 73 1.64 -4.06 0.80
C MET A 73 2.08 -5.47 1.23
N PRO A 74 1.18 -6.34 1.73
CA PRO A 74 1.53 -7.72 2.06
C PRO A 74 2.11 -8.46 0.86
N GLN A 75 3.12 -9.32 1.06
CA GLN A 75 3.75 -10.06 -0.02
C GLN A 75 2.73 -10.91 -0.78
N GLY A 76 1.84 -11.60 -0.07
CA GLY A 76 0.78 -12.39 -0.71
C GLY A 76 -0.14 -11.55 -1.60
N LEU A 77 -0.45 -10.31 -1.21
CA LEU A 77 -1.20 -9.39 -2.05
C LEU A 77 -0.39 -8.96 -3.28
N LYS A 78 0.89 -8.62 -3.08
CA LYS A 78 1.81 -8.21 -4.14
C LYS A 78 1.97 -9.30 -5.21
N GLU A 79 2.10 -10.55 -4.78
CA GLU A 79 2.19 -11.72 -5.66
C GLU A 79 0.88 -11.96 -6.42
N GLU A 80 -0.27 -11.85 -5.76
CA GLU A 80 -1.57 -12.07 -6.39
C GLU A 80 -1.87 -11.05 -7.51
N ILE A 81 -1.47 -9.79 -7.32
CA ILE A 81 -1.69 -8.73 -8.32
C ILE A 81 -0.48 -8.48 -9.22
N LYS A 82 0.59 -9.27 -9.10
CA LYS A 82 1.90 -9.01 -9.69
C LYS A 82 1.85 -8.65 -11.17
N GLU A 83 1.25 -9.51 -11.99
CA GLU A 83 1.16 -9.29 -13.44
C GLU A 83 0.46 -7.98 -13.81
N ARG A 84 -0.63 -7.66 -13.09
CA ARG A 84 -1.41 -6.43 -13.33
C ARG A 84 -0.67 -5.20 -12.82
N LEU A 85 0.04 -5.34 -11.70
CA LEU A 85 0.83 -4.28 -11.10
C LEU A 85 2.03 -3.95 -12.00
N GLU A 86 2.80 -4.94 -12.43
CA GLU A 86 3.94 -4.76 -13.35
C GLU A 86 3.49 -4.08 -14.65
N LYS A 87 2.38 -4.54 -15.24
CA LYS A 87 1.80 -3.90 -16.41
C LYS A 87 1.45 -2.43 -16.13
N ARG A 88 0.80 -2.15 -15.01
CA ARG A 88 0.39 -0.79 -14.64
C ARG A 88 1.60 0.12 -14.40
N LEU A 89 2.64 -0.39 -13.77
CA LEU A 89 3.89 0.34 -13.53
C LEU A 89 4.64 0.62 -14.83
N ALA A 90 4.66 -0.34 -15.77
CA ALA A 90 5.19 -0.13 -17.11
C ALA A 90 4.39 0.91 -17.91
N GLU A 91 3.06 0.90 -17.83
CA GLU A 91 2.18 1.89 -18.48
C GLU A 91 2.47 3.33 -18.03
N ILE A 92 2.87 3.53 -16.77
CA ILE A 92 3.22 4.86 -16.24
C ILE A 92 4.71 5.20 -16.38
N GLY A 93 5.51 4.31 -17.00
CA GLY A 93 6.94 4.48 -17.21
C GLY A 93 7.82 4.31 -15.96
N GLU A 94 7.30 3.68 -14.90
CA GLU A 94 8.01 3.52 -13.61
C GLU A 94 8.02 2.05 -13.12
N PRO A 95 8.53 1.09 -13.92
CA PRO A 95 8.59 -0.33 -13.54
C PRO A 95 9.39 -0.59 -12.26
N GLU A 96 10.38 0.24 -11.96
CA GLU A 96 11.25 0.15 -10.78
C GLU A 96 10.50 0.38 -9.45
N LEU A 97 9.28 0.94 -9.49
CA LEU A 97 8.45 1.05 -8.29
C LEU A 97 8.10 -0.33 -7.71
N MET A 98 8.14 -1.39 -8.52
CA MET A 98 7.86 -2.75 -8.05
C MET A 98 8.81 -3.14 -6.91
N ASP A 99 10.08 -2.80 -6.99
CA ASP A 99 11.10 -3.10 -5.97
C ASP A 99 11.05 -2.14 -4.79
N LYS A 100 10.45 -0.96 -4.98
CA LYS A 100 10.29 0.06 -3.93
C LYS A 100 9.04 -0.14 -3.06
N ILE A 101 8.11 -1.01 -3.47
CA ILE A 101 6.97 -1.38 -2.63
C ILE A 101 7.44 -2.45 -1.63
N ALA A 102 7.61 -2.04 -0.37
CA ALA A 102 7.99 -2.93 0.73
C ALA A 102 6.87 -3.92 1.08
N THR A 103 7.25 -4.96 1.80
CA THR A 103 6.36 -6.00 2.34
C THR A 103 6.65 -6.20 3.83
N GLU A 104 5.89 -7.08 4.48
CA GLU A 104 6.13 -7.53 5.85
C GLU A 104 7.53 -8.14 6.07
N LYS A 105 8.20 -8.59 5.00
CA LYS A 105 9.58 -9.08 5.07
C LYS A 105 10.63 -7.97 5.13
N ASP A 106 10.27 -6.79 4.66
CA ASP A 106 11.16 -5.63 4.57
C ASP A 106 10.95 -4.69 5.77
N ALA A 107 9.68 -4.49 6.16
CA ALA A 107 9.30 -3.59 7.24
C ALA A 107 7.95 -3.98 7.86
N VAL A 108 7.92 -4.07 9.19
CA VAL A 108 6.68 -4.25 9.97
C VAL A 108 6.29 -3.02 10.77
N THR A 109 7.19 -2.04 10.90
CA THR A 109 6.96 -0.74 11.55
C THR A 109 7.20 0.43 10.59
N SER A 110 6.68 1.61 10.92
CA SER A 110 6.97 2.85 10.19
C SER A 110 8.47 3.20 10.23
N GLU A 111 9.15 2.93 11.35
CA GLU A 111 10.60 3.14 11.47
C GLU A 111 11.41 2.24 10.52
N ASP A 112 11.00 0.98 10.36
CA ASP A 112 11.65 0.05 9.45
C ASP A 112 11.46 0.48 7.99
N LEU A 113 10.28 1.01 7.64
CA LEU A 113 10.02 1.58 6.31
C LEU A 113 10.95 2.76 6.01
N VAL A 114 11.14 3.67 6.97
CA VAL A 114 12.06 4.81 6.79
C VAL A 114 13.50 4.33 6.57
N LYS A 115 13.95 3.31 7.32
CA LYS A 115 15.28 2.70 7.14
C LYS A 115 15.42 2.02 5.77
N PHE A 116 14.38 1.30 5.33
CA PHE A 116 14.32 0.66 4.01
C PHE A 116 14.53 1.69 2.89
N PHE A 117 13.78 2.80 2.91
CA PHE A 117 13.92 3.85 1.90
C PHE A 117 15.20 4.67 2.00
N THR A 118 15.83 4.74 3.17
CA THR A 118 17.13 5.42 3.31
C THR A 118 18.26 4.60 2.66
N THR A 119 18.11 3.27 2.60
CA THR A 119 19.10 2.36 2.05
C THR A 119 18.98 2.22 0.52
N ILE A 120 17.80 2.52 -0.04
CA ILE A 120 17.55 2.49 -1.48
C ILE A 120 17.69 3.91 -2.04
N PRO A 121 18.69 4.20 -2.90
CA PRO A 121 18.85 5.54 -3.45
C PRO A 121 17.62 5.92 -4.29
N PHE A 122 16.85 6.89 -3.81
CA PHE A 122 15.79 7.53 -4.58
C PHE A 122 16.46 8.49 -5.57
N THR A 123 16.88 7.99 -6.74
CA THR A 123 17.17 8.88 -7.86
C THR A 123 15.89 9.62 -8.21
N ARG A 124 15.89 10.92 -7.94
CA ARG A 124 14.84 11.87 -8.32
C ARG A 124 14.69 11.94 -9.83
#